data_AF-A0A850BDH7-F1
#
_entry.id   AF-A0A850BDH7-F1
#
_cell.length_a   1.000
_cell.length_b   1.000
_cell.length_c   1.000
_cell.angle_alpha   90.00
_cell.angle_beta   90.00
_cell.angle_gamma   90.00
#
_symmetry.space_group_name_H-M   'P 1'
#
loop_
_entity.id
_entity.type
_entity.pdbx_description
1 polymer ?
#
loop_
_entity_poly.entity_id
_entity_poly.type
_entity_poly.pdbx_seq_one_letter_code
_entity_poly.pdbx_strand_id
1 'polypeptide(L)'
;MANVSKMVADRTAIARTVLSSIEVHGAEISADLTKILFPDGPPKKLSVDDFVNALHRSLAAAVEELRTADLAHAKELADDDAPRAARDAAFIELRDQVIGLRGTLSSVFGAATLKAYGLSGETPDDPNLLLHKAENAASLLASKTLTEKSKQDGVSVDIKKLGASLRASAKKLKDALDAVKREEREGQLSRGRRDQAAAAGSSRYQGVADTVTGLYELIGRADLAELVRPTARRRAGLLEEEDAGATSEAPAAAEPG
;
A
#
# COMPACT_ATOMS: atom_id res chain seq x y z
N MET A 1 -14.22 2.49 1.95
CA MET A 1 -14.03 1.02 1.95
C MET A 1 -12.98 0.69 0.92
N ALA A 2 -12.01 -0.18 1.24
CA ALA A 2 -11.01 -0.62 0.27
C ALA A 2 -11.70 -1.44 -0.84
N ASN A 3 -11.57 -0.97 -2.08
CA ASN A 3 -12.13 -1.64 -3.25
C ASN A 3 -11.00 -2.28 -4.06
N VAL A 4 -11.32 -3.39 -4.72
CA VAL A 4 -10.41 -4.04 -5.66
C VAL A 4 -10.11 -3.09 -6.82
N SER A 5 -8.85 -2.96 -7.19
CA SER A 5 -8.44 -2.12 -8.32
C SER A 5 -8.95 -2.69 -9.65
N LYS A 6 -9.19 -1.81 -10.62
CA LYS A 6 -9.60 -2.21 -11.97
C LYS A 6 -8.66 -3.25 -12.56
N MET A 7 -7.35 -3.08 -12.38
CA MET A 7 -6.33 -4.04 -12.82
C MET A 7 -6.59 -5.45 -12.28
N VAL A 8 -6.90 -5.59 -10.99
CA VAL A 8 -7.19 -6.90 -10.39
C VAL A 8 -8.54 -7.44 -10.85
N ALA A 9 -9.56 -6.59 -10.98
CA ALA A 9 -10.86 -6.99 -11.52
C ALA A 9 -10.72 -7.56 -12.95
N ASP A 10 -10.02 -6.86 -13.83
CA ASP A 10 -9.80 -7.28 -15.22
C ASP A 10 -9.02 -8.62 -15.26
N ARG A 11 -7.93 -8.73 -14.49
CA ARG A 11 -7.15 -9.99 -14.41
C ARG A 11 -7.94 -11.16 -13.83
N THR A 12 -8.82 -10.89 -12.87
CA THR A 12 -9.72 -11.91 -12.29
C THR A 12 -10.71 -12.40 -13.34
N ALA A 13 -11.31 -11.48 -14.11
CA ALA A 13 -12.23 -11.84 -15.19
C ALA A 13 -11.53 -12.66 -16.29
N ILE A 14 -10.32 -12.27 -16.71
CA ILE A 14 -9.51 -13.03 -17.68
C ILE A 14 -9.21 -14.45 -17.16
N ALA A 15 -8.80 -14.58 -15.89
CA ALA A 15 -8.48 -15.89 -15.31
C ALA A 15 -9.73 -16.78 -15.14
N ARG A 16 -10.90 -16.19 -14.88
CA ARG A 16 -12.17 -16.92 -14.75
C ARG A 16 -12.52 -17.71 -16.02
N THR A 17 -12.24 -17.17 -17.21
CA THR A 17 -12.47 -17.88 -18.48
C THR A 17 -11.76 -19.24 -18.53
N VAL A 18 -10.51 -19.31 -18.04
CA VAL A 18 -9.75 -20.56 -17.98
C VAL A 18 -10.21 -21.44 -16.82
N LEU A 19 -10.43 -20.85 -15.64
CA LEU A 19 -10.86 -21.60 -14.46
C LEU A 19 -12.21 -22.28 -14.67
N SER A 20 -13.20 -21.57 -15.20
CA SER A 20 -14.53 -22.11 -15.48
C SER A 20 -14.47 -23.21 -16.55
N SER A 21 -13.63 -23.04 -17.56
CA SER A 21 -13.41 -24.06 -18.59
C SER A 21 -12.90 -25.36 -17.97
N ILE A 22 -11.90 -25.29 -17.08
CA ILE A 22 -11.40 -26.48 -16.36
C ILE A 22 -12.45 -27.05 -15.41
N GLU A 23 -13.22 -26.22 -14.71
CA GLU A 23 -14.29 -26.69 -13.80
C GLU A 23 -15.38 -27.47 -14.55
N VAL A 24 -15.78 -26.99 -15.71
CA VAL A 24 -16.86 -27.59 -16.51
C VAL A 24 -16.38 -28.83 -17.27
N HIS A 25 -15.20 -28.76 -17.88
CA HIS A 25 -14.73 -29.79 -18.82
C HIS A 25 -13.58 -30.66 -18.29
N GLY A 26 -13.03 -30.35 -17.11
CA GLY A 26 -11.82 -30.99 -16.56
C GLY A 26 -11.90 -32.51 -16.46
N ALA A 27 -13.05 -33.05 -16.02
CA ALA A 27 -13.25 -34.49 -15.92
C ALA A 27 -13.29 -35.18 -17.29
N GLU A 28 -13.97 -34.57 -18.27
CA GLU A 28 -14.05 -35.05 -19.66
C GLU A 28 -12.65 -35.07 -20.29
N ILE A 29 -11.93 -33.94 -20.20
CA ILE A 29 -10.57 -33.79 -20.71
C ILE A 29 -9.64 -34.83 -20.09
N SER A 30 -9.70 -35.01 -18.78
CA SER A 30 -8.82 -35.93 -18.06
C SER A 30 -9.06 -37.38 -18.48
N ALA A 31 -10.32 -37.77 -18.72
CA ALA A 31 -10.66 -39.10 -19.20
C ALA A 31 -10.09 -39.36 -20.60
N ASP A 32 -10.22 -38.39 -21.52
CA ASP A 32 -9.74 -38.56 -22.90
C ASP A 32 -8.21 -38.47 -23.01
N LEU A 33 -7.59 -37.55 -22.26
CA LEU A 33 -6.12 -37.50 -22.12
C LEU A 33 -5.56 -38.81 -21.56
N THR A 34 -6.24 -39.43 -20.60
CA THR A 34 -5.79 -40.71 -20.05
C THR A 34 -5.74 -41.80 -21.12
N LYS A 35 -6.75 -41.87 -21.99
CA LYS A 35 -6.79 -42.84 -23.10
C LYS A 35 -5.68 -42.59 -24.12
N ILE A 36 -5.40 -41.32 -24.45
CA ILE A 36 -4.41 -40.93 -25.46
C ILE A 36 -2.98 -41.16 -24.94
N LEU A 37 -2.69 -40.70 -23.72
CA LEU A 37 -1.34 -40.72 -23.15
C LEU A 37 -0.98 -42.06 -22.51
N PHE A 38 -1.99 -42.80 -22.03
CA PHE A 38 -1.82 -44.05 -21.30
C PHE A 38 -2.78 -45.12 -21.82
N PRO A 39 -2.62 -45.59 -23.07
CA PRO A 39 -3.52 -46.58 -23.67
C PRO A 39 -3.58 -47.89 -22.89
N ASP A 40 -2.49 -48.27 -22.20
CA ASP A 40 -2.41 -49.47 -21.35
C ASP A 40 -2.71 -49.17 -19.85
N GLY A 41 -3.15 -47.95 -19.55
CA GLY A 41 -3.45 -47.46 -18.21
C GLY A 41 -2.30 -46.64 -17.58
N PRO A 42 -2.62 -45.61 -16.77
CA PRO A 42 -1.61 -44.75 -16.16
C PRO A 42 -0.84 -45.48 -15.04
N PRO A 43 0.41 -45.06 -14.75
CA PRO A 43 1.13 -45.53 -13.57
C PRO A 43 0.32 -45.30 -12.28
N LYS A 44 0.42 -46.22 -11.31
CA LYS A 44 -0.38 -46.18 -10.05
C LYS A 44 -0.31 -44.87 -9.25
N LYS A 45 0.75 -44.07 -9.42
CA LYS A 45 0.97 -42.81 -8.70
C LYS A 45 0.68 -41.56 -9.54
N LEU A 46 0.13 -41.75 -10.75
CA LEU A 46 -0.18 -40.66 -11.67
C LEU A 46 -1.69 -40.62 -11.91
N SER A 47 -2.28 -39.46 -11.70
CA SER A 47 -3.66 -39.16 -12.01
C SER A 47 -3.69 -37.93 -12.91
N VAL A 48 -4.25 -38.08 -14.11
CA VAL A 48 -4.41 -36.98 -15.06
C VAL A 48 -5.42 -35.95 -14.52
N ASP A 49 -6.47 -36.43 -13.85
CA ASP A 49 -7.45 -35.58 -13.18
C ASP A 49 -6.80 -34.73 -12.07
N ASP A 50 -5.93 -35.33 -11.25
CA ASP A 50 -5.19 -34.58 -10.23
C ASP A 50 -4.28 -33.51 -10.84
N PHE A 51 -3.69 -33.78 -12.01
CA PHE A 51 -2.86 -32.82 -12.74
C PHE A 51 -3.69 -31.64 -13.27
N VAL A 52 -4.81 -31.90 -13.94
CA VAL A 52 -5.71 -30.85 -14.44
C VAL A 52 -6.26 -30.01 -13.29
N ASN A 53 -6.70 -30.65 -12.21
CA ASN A 53 -7.15 -29.98 -11.00
C ASN A 53 -6.03 -29.19 -10.30
N ALA A 54 -4.77 -29.65 -10.39
CA ALA A 54 -3.63 -28.88 -9.90
C ALA A 54 -3.37 -27.60 -10.70
N LEU A 55 -3.58 -27.62 -12.02
CA LEU A 55 -3.50 -26.41 -12.86
C LEU A 55 -4.57 -25.38 -12.48
N HIS A 56 -5.81 -25.84 -12.28
CA HIS A 56 -6.91 -25.00 -11.79
C HIS A 56 -6.58 -24.35 -10.44
N ARG A 57 -6.27 -25.17 -9.43
CA ARG A 57 -5.95 -24.68 -8.06
C ARG A 57 -4.78 -23.72 -8.06
N SER A 58 -3.77 -23.99 -8.88
CA SER A 58 -2.60 -23.13 -9.07
C SER A 58 -3.02 -21.74 -9.55
N LEU A 59 -3.80 -21.64 -10.63
CA LEU A 59 -4.27 -20.36 -11.15
C LEU A 59 -5.21 -19.64 -10.17
N ALA A 60 -6.17 -20.36 -9.57
CA ALA A 60 -7.10 -19.81 -8.60
C ALA A 60 -6.37 -19.20 -7.39
N ALA A 61 -5.35 -19.88 -6.87
CA ALA A 61 -4.54 -19.39 -5.76
C ALA A 61 -3.81 -18.08 -6.10
N ALA A 62 -3.25 -17.94 -7.31
CA ALA A 62 -2.57 -16.71 -7.70
C ALA A 62 -3.52 -15.53 -7.91
N VAL A 63 -4.74 -15.78 -8.40
CA VAL A 63 -5.78 -14.75 -8.49
C VAL A 63 -6.16 -14.26 -7.08
N GLU A 64 -6.34 -15.18 -6.15
CA GLU A 64 -6.69 -14.84 -4.76
C GLU A 64 -5.55 -14.13 -4.01
N GLU A 65 -4.29 -14.53 -4.26
CA GLU A 65 -3.11 -13.85 -3.74
C GLU A 65 -3.02 -12.40 -4.24
N LEU A 66 -3.24 -12.19 -5.55
CA LEU A 66 -3.29 -10.86 -6.14
C LEU A 66 -4.42 -10.01 -5.51
N ARG A 67 -5.62 -10.58 -5.39
CA ARG A 67 -6.78 -9.89 -4.77
C ARG A 67 -6.50 -9.51 -3.33
N THR A 68 -5.90 -10.41 -2.55
CA THR A 68 -5.55 -10.17 -1.15
C THR A 68 -4.50 -9.08 -1.02
N ALA A 69 -3.45 -9.12 -1.84
CA ALA A 69 -2.39 -8.11 -1.83
C ALA A 69 -2.90 -6.72 -2.25
N ASP A 70 -3.81 -6.66 -3.23
CA ASP A 70 -4.42 -5.41 -3.69
C ASP A 70 -5.33 -4.78 -2.63
N LEU A 71 -6.17 -5.58 -1.96
CA LEU A 71 -6.99 -5.08 -0.85
C LEU A 71 -6.14 -4.61 0.33
N ALA A 72 -5.06 -5.33 0.64
CA ALA A 72 -4.12 -4.91 1.68
C ALA A 72 -3.46 -3.56 1.34
N HIS A 73 -3.05 -3.37 0.08
CA HIS A 73 -2.48 -2.10 -0.37
C HIS A 73 -3.51 -0.97 -0.41
N ALA A 74 -4.74 -1.24 -0.84
CA ALA A 74 -5.81 -0.25 -0.83
C ALA A 74 -6.20 0.19 0.60
N LYS A 75 -6.16 -0.74 1.56
CA LYS A 75 -6.34 -0.42 2.98
C LYS A 75 -5.22 0.47 3.51
N GLU A 76 -3.97 0.13 3.20
CA GLU A 76 -2.80 0.93 3.58
C GLU A 76 -2.91 2.38 3.09
N LEU A 77 -3.31 2.59 1.83
CA LEU A 77 -3.49 3.93 1.27
C LEU A 77 -4.63 4.72 1.91
N ALA A 78 -5.65 4.05 2.44
CA ALA A 78 -6.79 4.72 3.05
C ALA A 78 -6.45 5.39 4.40
N ASP A 79 -5.37 4.97 5.06
CA ASP A 79 -4.98 5.44 6.40
C ASP A 79 -3.84 6.49 6.36
N ASP A 80 -3.33 6.87 5.17
CA ASP A 80 -2.15 7.74 4.98
C ASP A 80 -2.39 9.23 5.34
N ASP A 81 -3.64 9.70 5.31
CA ASP A 81 -3.95 11.12 5.54
C ASP A 81 -3.77 11.55 7.00
N ALA A 82 -4.14 10.70 7.96
CA ALA A 82 -4.12 11.05 9.39
C ALA A 82 -2.69 11.29 9.94
N PRO A 83 -1.68 10.46 9.64
CA PRO A 83 -0.29 10.70 10.03
C PRO A 83 0.28 12.02 9.46
N ARG A 84 -0.08 12.34 8.21
CA ARG A 84 0.35 13.59 7.54
C ARG A 84 -0.29 14.82 8.17
N ALA A 85 -1.59 14.76 8.44
CA ALA A 85 -2.30 15.82 9.15
C ALA A 85 -1.75 16.03 10.56
N ALA A 86 -1.42 14.95 11.27
CA ALA A 86 -0.81 15.03 12.60
C ALA A 86 0.58 15.68 12.58
N ARG A 87 1.41 15.34 11.58
CA ARG A 87 2.71 16.00 11.36
C ARG A 87 2.53 17.50 11.08
N ASP A 88 1.60 17.86 10.20
CA ASP A 88 1.40 19.27 9.81
C ASP A 88 0.89 20.10 10.99
N ALA A 89 -0.05 19.56 11.77
CA ALA A 89 -0.51 20.18 13.01
C ALA A 89 0.62 20.35 14.04
N ALA A 90 1.44 19.32 14.25
CA ALA A 90 2.58 19.39 15.17
C ALA A 90 3.67 20.36 14.69
N PHE A 91 3.87 20.49 13.37
CA PHE A 91 4.78 21.45 12.78
C PHE A 91 4.32 22.89 13.02
N ILE A 92 3.05 23.18 12.75
CA ILE A 92 2.45 24.50 13.02
C ILE A 92 2.56 24.85 14.52
N GLU A 93 2.16 23.93 15.40
CA GLU A 93 2.24 24.12 16.86
C GLU A 93 3.66 24.49 17.29
N LEU A 94 4.66 23.71 16.86
CA LEU A 94 6.06 23.95 17.23
C LEU A 94 6.59 25.27 16.64
N ARG A 95 6.23 25.56 15.39
CA ARG A 95 6.67 26.77 14.69
C ARG A 95 6.15 28.02 15.40
N ASP A 96 4.86 28.05 15.70
CA ASP A 96 4.21 29.15 16.42
C ASP A 96 4.83 29.33 17.80
N GLN A 97 5.11 28.24 18.50
CA GLN A 97 5.78 28.29 19.79
C GLN A 97 7.21 28.86 19.71
N VAL A 98 8.01 28.47 18.70
CA VAL A 98 9.36 29.02 18.49
C VAL A 98 9.29 30.51 18.16
N ILE A 99 8.35 30.93 17.31
CA ILE A 99 8.14 32.35 16.96
C ILE A 99 7.72 33.15 18.20
N GLY A 100 6.74 32.66 18.96
CA GLY A 100 6.24 33.30 20.18
C GLY A 100 7.33 33.42 21.23
N LEU A 101 8.09 32.35 21.47
CA LEU A 101 9.21 32.34 22.40
C LEU A 101 10.29 33.34 22.01
N ARG A 102 10.64 33.40 20.71
CA ARG A 102 11.57 34.41 20.18
C ARG A 102 11.05 35.82 20.40
N GLY A 103 9.76 36.07 20.15
CA GLY A 103 9.11 37.36 20.39
C GLY A 103 9.19 37.78 21.87
N THR A 104 8.83 36.89 22.78
CA THR A 104 8.88 37.13 24.23
C THR A 104 10.30 37.42 24.69
N LEU A 105 11.29 36.57 24.37
CA LEU A 105 12.66 36.76 24.85
C LEU A 105 13.33 37.99 24.22
N SER A 106 13.03 38.31 22.97
CA SER A 106 13.51 39.52 22.32
C SER A 106 13.00 40.78 23.02
N SER A 107 11.70 40.81 23.33
CA SER A 107 11.04 41.94 23.97
C SER A 107 11.52 42.16 25.41
N VAL A 108 11.65 41.08 26.18
CA VAL A 108 11.99 41.16 27.61
C VAL A 108 13.49 41.29 27.85
N PHE A 109 14.35 40.61 27.08
CA PHE A 109 15.80 40.53 27.35
C PHE A 109 16.69 41.02 26.19
N GLY A 110 16.16 41.09 24.97
CA GLY A 110 16.87 41.58 23.79
C GLY A 110 17.55 40.49 22.95
N ALA A 111 18.17 40.93 21.86
CA ALA A 111 18.72 40.04 20.83
C ALA A 111 19.90 39.15 21.30
N ALA A 112 20.70 39.62 22.27
CA ALA A 112 21.82 38.85 22.82
C ALA A 112 21.32 37.54 23.48
N THR A 113 20.20 37.61 24.21
CA THR A 113 19.55 36.46 24.83
C THR A 113 19.09 35.45 23.78
N LEU A 114 18.50 35.90 22.66
CA LEU A 114 18.10 34.99 21.59
C LEU A 114 19.28 34.17 21.04
N LYS A 115 20.45 34.81 20.86
CA LYS A 115 21.66 34.12 20.41
C LYS A 115 22.14 33.10 21.45
N ALA A 116 22.12 33.47 22.73
CA ALA A 116 22.55 32.60 23.84
C ALA A 116 21.73 31.31 23.96
N TYR A 117 20.45 31.36 23.59
CA TYR A 117 19.51 30.23 23.63
C TYR A 117 19.20 29.62 22.25
N GLY A 118 19.96 29.95 21.21
CA GLY A 118 19.81 29.32 19.88
C GLY A 118 18.51 29.69 19.13
N LEU A 119 17.84 30.78 19.54
CA LEU A 119 16.58 31.27 18.97
C LEU A 119 16.77 32.40 17.97
N SER A 120 18.02 32.82 17.70
CA SER A 120 18.33 33.83 16.69
C SER A 120 18.08 33.33 15.26
N GLY A 121 17.92 34.27 14.33
CA GLY A 121 17.71 33.99 12.90
C GLY A 121 16.30 33.51 12.58
N GLU A 122 16.08 33.17 11.31
CA GLU A 122 14.79 32.76 10.77
C GLU A 122 14.28 31.44 11.39
N THR A 123 12.96 31.27 11.42
CA THR A 123 12.35 30.00 11.83
C THR A 123 12.29 29.07 10.62
N PRO A 124 12.89 27.86 10.67
CA PRO A 124 12.92 26.97 9.51
C PRO A 124 11.53 26.54 9.03
N ASP A 125 11.34 26.52 7.72
CA ASP A 125 10.13 26.01 7.06
C ASP A 125 10.17 24.48 6.82
N ASP A 126 11.36 23.87 6.95
CA ASP A 126 11.51 22.42 6.94
C ASP A 126 11.24 21.82 8.33
N PRO A 127 10.41 20.77 8.46
CA PRO A 127 10.10 20.14 9.74
C PRO A 127 11.30 19.58 10.50
N ASN A 128 12.29 18.98 9.81
CA ASN A 128 13.46 18.40 10.47
C ASN A 128 14.40 19.50 10.97
N LEU A 129 14.59 20.56 10.18
CA LEU A 129 15.37 21.73 10.61
C LEU A 129 14.70 22.46 11.78
N LEU A 130 13.37 22.59 11.77
CA LEU A 130 12.62 23.17 12.89
C LEU A 130 12.78 22.33 14.15
N LEU A 131 12.65 21.00 14.04
CA LEU A 131 12.84 20.07 15.15
C LEU A 131 14.24 20.23 15.77
N HIS A 132 15.29 20.18 14.94
CA HIS A 132 16.66 20.34 15.42
C HIS A 132 16.90 21.69 16.11
N LYS A 133 16.35 22.78 15.56
CA LYS A 133 16.43 24.11 16.17
C LYS A 133 15.72 24.15 17.52
N ALA A 134 14.52 23.60 17.60
CA ALA A 134 13.74 23.57 18.83
C ALA A 134 14.38 22.71 19.92
N GLU A 135 14.92 21.54 19.58
CA GLU A 135 15.63 20.66 20.52
C GLU A 135 16.89 21.33 21.08
N ASN A 136 17.67 21.99 20.22
CA ASN A 136 18.83 22.76 20.65
C ASN A 136 18.42 23.91 21.59
N ALA A 137 17.41 24.70 21.22
CA ALA A 137 16.91 25.78 22.06
C ALA A 137 16.38 25.28 23.41
N ALA A 138 15.61 24.18 23.41
CA ALA A 138 15.09 23.57 24.63
C ALA A 138 16.23 23.05 25.54
N SER A 139 17.28 22.46 24.96
CA SER A 139 18.47 22.03 25.69
C SER A 139 19.22 23.20 26.34
N LEU A 140 19.37 24.31 25.61
CA LEU A 140 20.01 25.53 26.13
C LEU A 140 19.17 26.18 27.24
N LEU A 141 17.84 26.22 27.08
CA LEU A 141 16.91 26.76 28.09
C LEU A 141 16.87 25.93 29.37
N ALA A 142 17.09 24.61 29.28
CA ALA A 142 17.16 23.73 30.43
C ALA A 142 18.50 23.82 31.18
N SER A 143 19.61 24.00 30.45
CA SER A 143 20.97 23.91 30.99
C SER A 143 21.56 25.24 31.44
N LYS A 144 21.15 26.37 30.83
CA LYS A 144 21.69 27.69 31.17
C LYS A 144 20.82 28.43 32.17
N THR A 145 21.46 29.27 32.98
CA THR A 145 20.78 30.21 33.86
C THR A 145 20.61 31.54 33.13
N LEU A 146 19.42 32.15 33.22
CA LEU A 146 19.18 33.49 32.71
C LEU A 146 19.88 34.51 33.61
N THR A 147 20.88 35.21 33.06
CA THR A 147 21.67 36.23 33.78
C THR A 147 21.33 37.66 33.38
N GLU A 148 20.69 37.82 32.22
CA GLU A 148 20.27 39.08 31.66
C GLU A 148 19.11 39.68 32.46
N LYS A 149 19.24 40.96 32.82
CA LYS A 149 18.14 41.69 33.49
C LYS A 149 16.98 41.91 32.51
N SER A 150 15.76 41.77 33.01
CA SER A 150 14.56 42.17 32.28
C SER A 150 14.62 43.66 31.95
N LYS A 151 14.24 44.00 30.72
CA LYS A 151 14.03 45.39 30.25
C LYS A 151 12.62 45.90 30.54
N GLN A 152 11.73 45.02 31.01
CA GLN A 152 10.36 45.35 31.36
C GLN A 152 10.16 45.16 32.86
N ASP A 153 9.87 46.26 33.55
CA ASP A 153 9.63 46.24 34.99
C ASP A 153 8.44 45.34 35.32
N GLY A 154 8.58 44.52 36.37
CA GLY A 154 7.54 43.59 36.82
C GLY A 154 7.39 42.31 36.00
N VAL A 155 8.11 42.13 34.89
CA VAL A 155 8.05 40.92 34.06
C VAL A 155 9.14 39.94 34.46
N SER A 156 8.76 38.70 34.78
CA SER A 156 9.68 37.58 35.00
C SER A 156 9.33 36.40 34.09
N VAL A 157 10.33 35.65 33.67
CA VAL A 157 10.19 34.54 32.73
C VAL A 157 10.89 33.31 33.27
N ASP A 158 10.15 32.21 33.41
CA ASP A 158 10.71 30.91 33.77
C ASP A 158 11.24 30.19 32.51
N ILE A 159 12.52 30.44 32.21
CA ILE A 159 13.18 29.85 31.03
C ILE A 159 13.21 28.31 31.06
N LYS A 160 13.24 27.69 32.24
CA LYS A 160 13.27 26.23 32.36
C LYS A 160 11.91 25.66 32.00
N LYS A 161 10.83 26.29 32.47
CA LYS A 161 9.46 25.93 32.08
C LYS A 161 9.21 26.14 30.58
N LEU A 162 9.76 27.21 30.00
CA LEU A 162 9.71 27.41 28.54
C LEU A 162 10.48 26.33 27.78
N GLY A 163 11.67 25.96 28.24
CA GLY A 163 12.46 24.86 27.67
C GLY A 163 11.73 23.51 27.75
N ALA A 164 11.10 23.20 28.88
CA ALA A 164 10.30 21.99 29.05
C ALA A 164 9.09 21.96 28.11
N SER A 165 8.39 23.08 27.98
CA SER A 165 7.26 23.23 27.05
C SER A 165 7.69 23.06 25.59
N LEU A 166 8.79 23.70 25.17
CA LEU A 166 9.33 23.59 23.81
C LEU A 166 9.78 22.15 23.50
N ARG A 167 10.39 21.48 24.49
CA ARG A 167 10.79 20.07 24.36
C ARG A 167 9.58 19.15 24.16
N ALA A 168 8.46 19.44 24.82
CA ALA A 168 7.24 18.65 24.67
C ALA A 168 6.66 18.77 23.25
N SER A 169 6.56 19.98 22.69
CA SER A 169 6.08 20.17 21.31
C SER A 169 7.08 19.66 20.26
N ALA A 170 8.38 19.79 20.51
CA ALA A 170 9.41 19.16 19.67
C ALA A 170 9.25 17.64 19.63
N LYS A 171 8.98 17.01 20.78
CA LYS A 171 8.69 15.57 20.85
C LYS A 171 7.46 15.19 20.01
N LYS A 172 6.37 15.97 20.07
CA LYS A 172 5.18 15.71 19.23
C LYS A 172 5.51 15.71 17.74
N LEU A 173 6.25 16.72 17.27
CA LEU A 173 6.67 16.77 15.86
C LEU A 173 7.56 15.58 15.50
N LYS A 174 8.51 15.22 16.36
CA LYS A 174 9.36 14.04 16.15
C LYS A 174 8.53 12.76 16.02
N ASP A 175 7.62 12.51 16.96
CA ASP A 175 6.77 11.32 16.96
C ASP A 175 5.91 11.25 15.69
N ALA A 176 5.38 12.40 15.22
CA ALA A 176 4.61 12.49 13.99
C ALA A 176 5.45 12.26 12.73
N LEU A 177 6.68 12.78 12.67
CA LEU A 177 7.62 12.51 11.57
C LEU A 177 8.00 11.02 11.51
N ASP A 178 8.22 10.39 12.66
CA ASP A 178 8.53 8.97 12.74
C ASP A 178 7.33 8.11 12.32
N ALA A 179 6.11 8.53 12.68
CA ALA A 179 4.87 7.90 12.20
C ALA A 179 4.80 7.97 10.67
N VAL A 180 4.90 9.15 10.05
CA VAL A 180 4.88 9.29 8.58
C VAL A 180 5.93 8.39 7.91
N LYS A 181 7.16 8.35 8.41
CA LYS A 181 8.20 7.46 7.86
C LYS A 181 7.87 5.98 7.99
N ARG A 182 7.15 5.57 9.03
CA ARG A 182 6.70 4.18 9.20
C ARG A 182 5.66 3.84 8.13
N GLU A 183 4.64 4.68 7.99
CA GLU A 183 3.56 4.51 7.00
C GLU A 183 4.11 4.51 5.58
N GLU A 184 5.10 5.36 5.27
CA GLU A 184 5.79 5.34 3.97
C GLU A 184 6.44 3.98 3.68
N ARG A 185 7.03 3.32 4.69
CA ARG A 185 7.65 2.00 4.53
C ARG A 185 6.58 0.91 4.40
N GLU A 186 5.50 0.99 5.19
CA GLU A 186 4.37 0.05 5.13
C GLU A 186 3.67 0.13 3.76
N GLY A 187 3.47 1.34 3.24
CA GLY A 187 3.05 1.64 1.87
C GLY A 187 3.96 1.05 0.79
N GLN A 188 5.29 1.17 0.94
CA GLN A 188 6.24 0.56 0.00
C GLN A 188 6.18 -0.97 0.03
N LEU A 189 6.09 -1.58 1.21
CA LEU A 189 6.01 -3.03 1.37
C LEU A 189 4.71 -3.61 0.78
N SER A 190 3.57 -2.98 1.06
CA SER A 190 2.27 -3.42 0.53
C SER A 190 2.21 -3.29 -0.99
N ARG A 191 2.75 -2.20 -1.56
CA ARG A 191 2.88 -2.03 -3.01
C ARG A 191 3.76 -3.11 -3.63
N GLY A 192 4.93 -3.37 -3.04
CA GLY A 192 5.85 -4.41 -3.51
C GLY A 192 5.20 -5.79 -3.54
N ARG A 193 4.44 -6.16 -2.50
CA ARG A 193 3.69 -7.43 -2.45
C ARG A 193 2.63 -7.50 -3.55
N ARG A 194 1.86 -6.41 -3.76
CA ARG A 194 0.85 -6.34 -4.83
C ARG A 194 1.49 -6.53 -6.20
N ASP A 195 2.59 -5.83 -6.47
CA ASP A 195 3.27 -5.90 -7.77
C ASP A 195 3.90 -7.28 -8.01
N GLN A 196 4.46 -7.91 -6.96
CA GLN A 196 4.94 -9.30 -7.02
C GLN A 196 3.80 -10.28 -7.31
N ALA A 197 2.66 -10.16 -6.61
CA ALA A 197 1.50 -11.01 -6.84
C ALA A 197 0.92 -10.80 -8.25
N ALA A 198 0.94 -9.57 -8.78
CA ALA A 198 0.49 -9.28 -10.14
C ALA A 198 1.40 -9.95 -11.19
N ALA A 199 2.73 -9.86 -11.01
CA ALA A 199 3.69 -10.52 -11.89
C ALA A 199 3.55 -12.05 -11.83
N ALA A 200 3.47 -12.63 -10.62
CA ALA A 200 3.28 -14.07 -10.43
C ALA A 200 1.95 -14.55 -11.04
N GLY A 201 0.87 -13.79 -10.85
CA GLY A 201 -0.43 -14.05 -11.46
C GLY A 201 -0.39 -14.01 -12.99
N SER A 202 0.30 -13.03 -13.58
CA SER A 202 0.51 -12.97 -15.04
C SER A 202 1.21 -14.21 -15.58
N SER A 203 2.34 -14.59 -14.99
CA SER A 203 3.11 -15.76 -15.43
C SER A 203 2.32 -17.05 -15.25
N ARG A 204 1.58 -17.17 -14.15
CA ARG A 204 0.77 -18.35 -13.86
C ARG A 204 -0.44 -18.47 -14.77
N TYR A 205 -1.14 -17.37 -15.05
CA TYR A 205 -2.20 -17.32 -16.05
C TYR A 205 -1.68 -17.80 -17.40
N GLN A 206 -0.58 -17.22 -17.89
CA GLN A 206 -0.04 -17.59 -19.20
C GLN A 206 0.32 -19.08 -19.25
N GLY A 207 1.09 -19.57 -18.27
CA GLY A 207 1.50 -20.97 -18.23
C GLY A 207 0.32 -21.95 -18.16
N VAL A 208 -0.70 -21.66 -17.35
CA VAL A 208 -1.90 -22.50 -17.24
C VAL A 208 -2.74 -22.42 -18.51
N ALA A 209 -2.98 -21.24 -19.06
CA ALA A 209 -3.76 -21.07 -20.28
C ALA A 209 -3.10 -21.77 -21.48
N ASP A 210 -1.80 -21.55 -21.72
CA ASP A 210 -1.07 -22.22 -22.81
C ASP A 210 -1.10 -23.75 -22.63
N THR A 211 -0.97 -24.26 -21.39
CA THR A 211 -1.05 -25.70 -21.10
C THR A 211 -2.44 -26.25 -21.42
N VAL A 212 -3.50 -25.61 -20.92
CA VAL A 212 -4.89 -26.07 -21.10
C VAL A 212 -5.29 -26.00 -22.57
N THR A 213 -4.88 -24.96 -23.31
CA THR A 213 -5.04 -24.90 -24.78
C THR A 213 -4.43 -26.13 -25.45
N GLY A 214 -3.17 -26.47 -25.12
CA GLY A 214 -2.51 -27.64 -25.69
C GLY A 214 -3.19 -28.98 -25.32
N LEU A 215 -3.70 -29.10 -24.09
CA LEU A 215 -4.47 -30.28 -23.67
C LEU A 215 -5.76 -30.43 -24.48
N TYR A 216 -6.48 -29.33 -24.73
CA TYR A 216 -7.67 -29.34 -25.58
C TYR A 216 -7.37 -29.70 -27.03
N GLU A 217 -6.31 -29.15 -27.61
CA GLU A 217 -5.87 -29.49 -28.97
C GLU A 217 -5.52 -30.97 -29.08
N LEU A 218 -4.83 -31.52 -28.09
CA LEU A 218 -4.42 -32.93 -28.07
C LEU A 218 -5.61 -33.90 -28.10
N ILE A 219 -6.71 -33.55 -27.44
CA ILE A 219 -7.94 -34.37 -27.44
C ILE A 219 -8.90 -34.02 -28.59
N GLY A 220 -8.51 -33.14 -29.51
CA GLY A 220 -9.32 -32.74 -30.66
C GLY A 220 -10.45 -31.76 -30.35
N ARG A 221 -10.44 -31.09 -29.18
CA ARG A 221 -11.41 -30.06 -28.78
C ARG A 221 -10.93 -28.67 -29.15
N ALA A 222 -10.77 -28.43 -30.45
CA ALA A 222 -10.33 -27.13 -30.97
C ALA A 222 -11.27 -25.98 -30.58
N ASP A 223 -12.57 -26.27 -30.44
CA ASP A 223 -13.60 -25.35 -29.95
C ASP A 223 -13.29 -24.82 -28.54
N LEU A 224 -12.91 -25.70 -27.61
CA LEU A 224 -12.55 -25.30 -26.25
C LEU A 224 -11.15 -24.68 -26.18
N ALA A 225 -10.23 -25.17 -27.01
CA ALA A 225 -8.87 -24.63 -27.10
C ALA A 225 -8.87 -23.14 -27.51
N GLU A 226 -9.76 -22.74 -28.42
CA GLU A 226 -9.91 -21.36 -28.87
C GLU A 226 -10.37 -20.43 -27.75
N LEU A 227 -11.37 -20.84 -26.96
CA LEU A 227 -11.94 -20.03 -25.87
C LEU A 227 -10.91 -19.67 -24.77
N VAL A 228 -10.05 -20.62 -24.40
CA VAL A 228 -9.06 -20.42 -23.33
C VAL A 228 -7.72 -19.90 -23.84
N ARG A 229 -7.55 -19.78 -25.15
CA ARG A 229 -6.27 -19.38 -25.76
C ARG A 229 -5.87 -17.99 -25.25
N PRO A 230 -4.64 -17.83 -24.73
CA PRO A 230 -4.19 -16.52 -24.29
C PRO A 230 -3.91 -15.61 -25.48
N THR A 231 -4.69 -14.52 -25.58
CA THR A 231 -4.52 -13.48 -26.60
C THR A 231 -3.47 -12.46 -26.18
N ALA A 232 -3.00 -11.64 -27.14
CA ALA A 232 -2.10 -10.53 -26.84
C ALA A 232 -2.72 -9.54 -25.82
N ARG A 233 -4.04 -9.32 -25.88
CA ARG A 233 -4.76 -8.44 -24.95
C ARG A 233 -4.85 -9.05 -23.56
N ARG A 234 -5.27 -10.31 -23.43
CA ARG A 234 -5.32 -11.02 -22.14
C ARG A 234 -3.95 -11.10 -21.47
N ARG A 235 -2.89 -11.34 -22.25
CA ARG A 235 -1.49 -11.30 -21.76
C ARG A 235 -1.07 -9.93 -21.23
N ALA A 236 -1.57 -8.86 -21.84
CA ALA A 236 -1.40 -7.50 -21.35
C ALA A 236 -2.32 -7.15 -20.16
N GLY A 237 -3.19 -8.08 -19.72
CA GLY A 237 -4.16 -7.85 -18.65
C GLY A 237 -5.39 -7.05 -19.09
N LEU A 238 -5.67 -7.01 -20.39
CA LEU A 238 -6.83 -6.33 -20.96
C LEU A 238 -7.89 -7.36 -21.34
N LEU A 239 -9.15 -7.04 -21.02
CA LEU A 239 -10.31 -7.89 -21.31
C LEU A 239 -10.55 -8.05 -22.82
N GLU A 240 -10.95 -9.25 -23.22
CA GLU A 240 -11.71 -9.47 -24.46
C GLU A 240 -13.21 -9.29 -24.21
N GLU A 241 -14.01 -9.24 -25.27
CA GLU A 241 -15.48 -9.11 -25.17
C GLU A 241 -16.11 -10.24 -24.35
N GLU A 242 -15.58 -11.46 -24.49
CA GLU A 242 -16.00 -12.65 -23.75
C GLU A 242 -15.77 -12.51 -22.23
N ASP A 243 -14.73 -11.76 -21.82
CA ASP A 243 -14.40 -11.56 -20.41
C ASP A 243 -15.31 -10.49 -19.78
N ALA A 244 -15.87 -9.58 -20.59
CA ALA A 244 -16.74 -8.50 -20.13
C ALA A 244 -18.11 -9.00 -19.65
N GLY A 245 -18.64 -10.07 -20.25
CA GLY A 245 -19.93 -10.67 -19.87
C GLY A 245 -19.98 -11.21 -18.42
N ALA A 246 -18.83 -11.58 -17.85
CA ALA A 246 -18.71 -12.09 -16.47
C ALA A 246 -18.77 -10.99 -15.38
N THR A 247 -18.92 -9.72 -15.77
CA THR A 247 -18.97 -8.56 -14.84
C THR A 247 -20.36 -7.93 -14.67
N SER A 248 -21.39 -8.45 -15.37
CA SER A 248 -22.73 -7.83 -15.46
C SER A 248 -23.82 -8.44 -14.57
N GLU A 249 -23.50 -9.11 -13.47
CA GLU A 249 -24.49 -9.43 -12.42
C GLU A 249 -24.24 -8.56 -11.18
N ALA A 250 -24.54 -7.27 -11.32
CA ALA A 250 -25.00 -6.46 -10.19
C ALA A 250 -26.51 -6.72 -10.04
N PRO A 251 -27.06 -6.94 -8.82
CA PRO A 251 -28.48 -7.19 -8.68
C PRO A 251 -29.25 -5.97 -9.16
N ALA A 252 -30.12 -6.17 -10.15
CA ALA A 252 -31.04 -5.17 -10.63
C ALA A 252 -31.84 -4.64 -9.43
N ALA A 253 -31.70 -3.34 -9.16
CA ALA A 253 -32.54 -2.66 -8.19
C ALA A 253 -34.00 -2.87 -8.62
N ALA A 254 -34.79 -3.52 -7.77
CA ALA A 254 -36.22 -3.65 -7.96
C ALA A 254 -36.83 -2.24 -8.03
N GLU A 255 -37.53 -1.96 -9.13
CA GLU A 255 -38.32 -0.73 -9.27
C GLU A 255 -39.46 -0.72 -8.24
N PRO A 256 -39.75 0.43 -7.61
CA PRO A 256 -40.87 0.53 -6.69
C PRO A 256 -42.18 0.61 -7.49
N GLY A 257 -43.09 -0.32 -7.20
CA GLY A 257 -44.51 -0.21 -7.55
C GLY A 257 -45.29 0.65 -6.55
#